data_AF-A0A1B6JP65-F1
#
_entry.id   AF-A0A1B6JP65-F1
#
_cell.length_a   1.000
_cell.length_b   1.000
_cell.length_c   1.000
_cell.angle_alpha   90.00
_cell.angle_beta   90.00
_cell.angle_gamma   90.00
#
_symmetry.space_group_name_H-M   'P 1'
#
loop_
_entity.id
_entity.type
_entity.pdbx_description
1 polymer ?
#
loop_
_entity_poly.entity_id
_entity_poly.type
_entity_poly.pdbx_seq_one_letter_code
_entity_poly.pdbx_strand_id
1 'polypeptide(L)'
;MNDSSQAILSMVPQVLHKFLTSRPRNVSQHLASNASELPRALTIDEIKHNIRRYNQLQTVHNEDLFGPVQNDTIIIVIQIHTRLVYLRHLIVSLAQARDIESTLIVFSHDYYDEEINDLVQSVDFAKVLQIFYPHSIQTHPHEFPGESPGDCPRDITIEQAAIRKCINARTPDLYGHYREAKFTQTKHHWWWKANRVFNQLEITRNHTGLV
;
A
#
# COMPACT_ATOMS: atom_id res chain seq x y z
N MET A 1 10.55 -7.62 24.81
CA MET A 1 9.70 -8.36 23.84
C MET A 1 8.36 -8.58 24.53
N ASN A 2 7.27 -8.11 23.95
CA ASN A 2 5.95 -8.00 24.57
C ASN A 2 5.28 -9.38 24.67
N ASP A 3 4.61 -9.73 25.79
CA ASP A 3 3.96 -11.05 26.01
C ASP A 3 3.01 -11.46 24.88
N SER A 4 2.35 -10.49 24.24
CA SER A 4 1.46 -10.71 23.09
C SER A 4 2.17 -11.31 21.88
N SER A 5 3.43 -10.95 21.63
CA SER A 5 4.18 -11.45 20.47
C SER A 5 4.59 -12.92 20.65
N GLN A 6 4.93 -13.33 21.87
CA GLN A 6 5.24 -14.74 22.18
C GLN A 6 3.99 -15.62 22.10
N ALA A 7 2.86 -15.13 22.60
CA ALA A 7 1.58 -15.83 22.49
C ALA A 7 1.11 -16.00 21.03
N ILE A 8 1.34 -15.02 20.16
CA ILE A 8 1.01 -15.15 18.74
C ILE A 8 1.93 -16.17 18.05
N LEU A 9 3.24 -16.15 18.34
CA LEU A 9 4.18 -17.10 17.75
C LEU A 9 3.86 -18.56 18.12
N SER A 10 3.34 -18.82 19.32
CA SER A 10 2.97 -20.18 19.73
C SER A 10 1.70 -20.70 19.04
N MET A 11 0.83 -19.81 18.55
CA MET A 11 -0.41 -20.18 17.84
C MET A 11 -0.25 -20.31 16.32
N VAL A 12 0.90 -19.88 15.77
CA VAL A 12 1.15 -19.85 14.32
C VAL A 12 2.12 -20.95 13.93
N PRO A 13 1.85 -21.73 12.86
CA PRO A 13 2.79 -22.72 12.34
C PRO A 13 4.19 -22.13 12.11
N GLN A 14 5.25 -22.84 12.53
CA GLN A 14 6.63 -22.35 12.50
C GLN A 14 7.08 -21.86 11.11
N VAL A 15 6.60 -22.51 10.03
CA VAL A 15 6.91 -22.13 8.64
C VAL A 15 6.44 -20.70 8.28
N LEU A 16 5.44 -20.18 9.00
CA LEU A 16 4.87 -18.85 8.80
C LEU A 16 5.51 -17.78 9.70
N HIS A 17 6.38 -18.17 10.64
CA HIS A 17 7.06 -17.21 11.53
C HIS A 17 7.91 -16.20 10.75
N LYS A 18 8.38 -16.56 9.56
CA LYS A 18 9.12 -15.68 8.64
C LYS A 18 8.35 -14.41 8.25
N PHE A 19 7.02 -14.40 8.37
CA PHE A 19 6.17 -13.24 8.12
C PHE A 19 5.95 -12.40 9.39
N LEU A 20 6.14 -12.99 10.58
CA LEU A 20 5.93 -12.33 11.87
C LEU A 20 7.20 -11.67 12.40
N THR A 21 8.36 -12.20 12.01
CA THR A 21 9.65 -11.66 12.41
C THR A 21 10.08 -10.55 11.47
N SER A 22 10.65 -9.47 12.02
CA SER A 22 11.37 -8.50 11.21
C SER A 22 12.61 -9.19 10.64
N ARG A 23 12.75 -9.27 9.31
CA ARG A 23 14.02 -9.68 8.71
C ARG A 23 15.07 -8.63 9.09
N PRO A 24 16.20 -8.99 9.74
CA PRO A 24 17.34 -8.09 9.74
C PRO A 24 17.75 -7.87 8.29
N ARG A 25 17.87 -6.60 7.86
CA ARG A 25 18.34 -6.27 6.51
C ARG A 25 19.63 -7.05 6.24
N ASN A 26 19.64 -7.90 5.22
CA ASN A 26 20.85 -8.63 4.79
C ASN A 26 21.86 -7.62 4.24
N VAL A 27 22.72 -7.09 5.12
CA VAL A 27 23.96 -6.40 4.74
C VAL A 27 24.96 -7.49 4.35
N SER A 28 24.80 -8.09 3.17
CA SER A 28 25.70 -9.12 2.67
C SER A 28 25.85 -9.02 1.16
N GLN A 29 26.40 -7.89 0.73
CA GLN A 29 27.32 -7.77 -0.41
C GLN A 29 27.79 -6.32 -0.41
N HIS A 30 28.93 -6.05 0.23
CA HIS A 30 29.91 -4.98 -0.06
C HIS A 30 30.87 -4.92 1.13
N LEU A 31 31.83 -5.86 1.15
CA LEU A 31 33.05 -5.69 1.93
C LEU A 31 33.92 -4.65 1.23
N ALA A 32 33.67 -3.37 1.50
CA ALA A 32 34.69 -2.32 1.52
C ALA A 32 34.09 -1.00 2.05
N SER A 33 34.82 -0.42 3.01
CA SER A 33 34.79 0.98 3.50
C SER A 33 33.59 1.49 4.30
N ASN A 34 33.82 1.62 5.62
CA ASN A 34 33.51 2.76 6.49
C ASN A 34 32.29 3.63 6.14
N ALA A 35 31.15 3.35 6.78
CA ALA A 35 30.38 4.28 7.61
C ALA A 35 29.09 3.57 8.02
N SER A 36 28.67 3.77 9.25
CA SER A 36 27.30 3.49 9.72
C SER A 36 26.31 4.40 9.00
N GLU A 37 26.04 4.12 7.72
CA GLU A 37 24.98 4.81 6.99
C GLU A 37 23.66 4.15 7.35
N LEU A 38 22.87 4.84 8.19
CA LEU A 38 21.43 4.62 8.22
C LEU A 38 20.93 4.67 6.78
N PRO A 39 20.13 3.68 6.33
CA PRO A 39 19.68 3.62 4.95
C PRO A 39 19.01 4.94 4.58
N ARG A 40 19.52 5.56 3.51
CA ARG A 40 19.05 6.85 3.02
C ARG A 40 17.54 6.77 2.75
N ALA A 41 16.79 7.71 3.31
CA ALA A 41 15.38 7.87 2.98
C ALA A 41 15.24 8.23 1.49
N LEU A 42 14.36 7.54 0.78
CA LEU A 42 14.06 7.85 -0.62
C LEU A 42 13.45 9.24 -0.75
N THR A 43 13.85 9.96 -1.79
CA THR A 43 13.23 11.22 -2.20
C THR A 43 11.85 10.99 -2.80
N ILE A 44 11.02 12.03 -2.82
CA ILE A 44 9.68 11.96 -3.43
C ILE A 44 9.75 11.59 -4.91
N ASP A 45 10.77 12.07 -5.64
CA ASP A 45 10.94 11.76 -7.06
C ASP A 45 11.32 10.29 -7.29
N GLU A 46 12.18 9.72 -6.45
CA GLU A 46 12.50 8.29 -6.46
C GLU A 46 11.25 7.46 -6.16
N ILE A 47 10.45 7.85 -5.16
CA ILE A 47 9.18 7.20 -4.83
C ILE A 47 8.21 7.28 -6.03
N LYS A 48 8.00 8.45 -6.62
CA LYS A 48 7.15 8.64 -7.80
C LYS A 48 7.64 7.82 -8.99
N HIS A 49 8.95 7.72 -9.18
CA HIS A 49 9.56 6.88 -10.22
C HIS A 49 9.25 5.40 -9.98
N ASN A 50 9.49 4.90 -8.76
CA ASN A 50 9.23 3.51 -8.40
C ASN A 50 7.74 3.15 -8.54
N ILE A 51 6.83 4.01 -8.05
CA ILE A 51 5.38 3.83 -8.21
C ILE A 51 4.99 3.69 -9.68
N ARG A 52 5.51 4.57 -10.55
CA ARG A 52 5.24 4.48 -12.00
C ARG A 52 5.76 3.17 -12.57
N ARG A 53 6.99 2.79 -12.21
CA ARG A 53 7.61 1.53 -12.67
C ARG A 53 6.79 0.32 -12.25
N TYR A 54 6.43 0.17 -10.96
CA TYR A 54 5.62 -0.95 -10.48
C TYR A 54 4.26 -1.02 -11.19
N ASN A 55 3.57 0.13 -11.28
CA ASN A 55 2.26 0.17 -11.93
C ASN A 55 2.33 -0.12 -13.43
N GLN A 56 3.40 0.25 -14.13
CA GLN A 56 3.58 -0.03 -15.55
C GLN A 56 3.91 -1.50 -15.80
N LEU A 57 4.83 -2.07 -15.00
CA LEU A 57 5.28 -3.45 -15.18
C LEU A 57 4.21 -4.47 -14.83
N GLN A 58 3.36 -4.18 -13.83
CA GLN A 58 2.29 -5.08 -13.37
C GLN A 58 2.78 -6.51 -13.12
N THR A 59 3.98 -6.66 -12.57
CA THR A 59 4.62 -7.96 -12.38
C THR A 59 3.82 -8.82 -11.42
N VAL A 60 3.35 -9.98 -11.88
CA VAL A 60 2.78 -11.02 -11.04
C VAL A 60 3.91 -11.92 -10.58
N HIS A 61 4.03 -12.08 -9.26
CA HIS A 61 5.00 -12.97 -8.64
C HIS A 61 4.40 -14.37 -8.44
N ASN A 62 5.27 -15.37 -8.40
CA ASN A 62 4.96 -16.78 -8.14
C ASN A 62 4.13 -17.48 -9.24
N GLU A 63 4.07 -16.95 -10.46
CA GLU A 63 3.45 -17.66 -11.59
C GLU A 63 4.21 -18.94 -11.97
N ASP A 64 5.51 -19.00 -11.70
CA ASP A 64 6.34 -20.20 -11.86
C ASP A 64 5.96 -21.32 -10.88
N LEU A 65 5.43 -20.96 -9.70
CA LEU A 65 5.01 -21.90 -8.66
C LEU A 65 3.55 -22.32 -8.79
N PHE A 66 2.66 -21.38 -9.15
CA PHE A 66 1.20 -21.57 -9.12
C PHE A 66 0.53 -21.52 -10.50
N GLY A 67 1.32 -21.41 -11.57
CA GLY A 67 0.84 -21.23 -12.94
C GLY A 67 0.36 -19.81 -13.24
N PRO A 68 -0.03 -19.53 -14.49
CA PRO A 68 -0.51 -18.21 -14.89
C PRO A 68 -1.92 -17.91 -14.38
N VAL A 69 -2.23 -16.62 -14.19
CA VAL A 69 -3.57 -16.15 -13.82
C VAL A 69 -4.60 -16.54 -14.89
N GLN A 70 -5.69 -17.20 -14.49
CA GLN A 70 -6.80 -17.60 -15.36
C GLN A 70 -7.97 -16.60 -15.27
N ASN A 71 -8.86 -16.63 -16.26
CA ASN A 71 -10.02 -15.72 -16.31
C ASN A 71 -11.04 -15.94 -15.19
N ASP A 72 -11.03 -17.10 -14.53
CA ASP A 72 -11.89 -17.45 -13.40
C ASP A 72 -11.15 -17.45 -12.05
N THR A 73 -9.85 -17.11 -12.04
CA THR A 73 -9.04 -17.03 -10.81
C THR A 73 -9.62 -16.02 -9.83
N ILE A 74 -9.97 -16.44 -8.61
CA ILE A 74 -10.44 -15.51 -7.58
C ILE A 74 -9.34 -14.47 -7.28
N ILE A 75 -9.70 -13.20 -7.36
CA ILE A 75 -8.81 -12.08 -7.05
C ILE A 75 -9.19 -11.51 -5.69
N ILE A 76 -8.20 -11.28 -4.83
CA ILE A 76 -8.39 -10.64 -3.53
C ILE A 76 -7.63 -9.32 -3.53
N VAL A 77 -8.33 -8.19 -3.41
CA VAL A 77 -7.70 -6.86 -3.40
C VAL A 77 -7.60 -6.32 -1.98
N ILE A 78 -6.38 -6.14 -1.49
CA ILE A 78 -6.08 -5.69 -0.13
C ILE A 78 -5.60 -4.24 -0.17
N GLN A 79 -6.29 -3.35 0.54
CA GLN A 79 -5.85 -1.96 0.70
C GLN A 79 -4.87 -1.84 1.87
N ILE A 80 -3.65 -1.37 1.61
CA ILE A 80 -2.59 -1.20 2.61
C ILE A 80 -2.22 0.27 2.76
N HIS A 81 -1.96 0.67 4.01
CA HIS A 81 -1.36 1.94 4.40
C HIS A 81 0.05 1.74 4.99
N THR A 82 0.24 2.00 6.29
CA THR A 82 1.55 1.93 6.97
C THR A 82 1.59 0.95 8.14
N ARG A 83 0.49 0.24 8.43
CA ARG A 83 0.38 -0.60 9.63
C ARG A 83 0.92 -2.02 9.39
N LEU A 84 2.25 -2.12 9.30
CA LEU A 84 2.98 -3.35 8.99
C LEU A 84 2.61 -4.54 9.89
N VAL A 85 2.44 -4.33 11.20
CA VAL A 85 2.09 -5.41 12.15
C VAL A 85 0.76 -6.08 11.78
N TYR A 86 -0.28 -5.30 11.44
CA TYR A 86 -1.56 -5.88 11.01
C TYR A 86 -1.44 -6.58 9.66
N LEU A 87 -0.62 -6.06 8.74
CA LEU A 87 -0.37 -6.71 7.46
C LEU A 87 0.30 -8.09 7.66
N ARG A 88 1.26 -8.20 8.58
CA ARG A 88 1.88 -9.50 8.94
C ARG A 88 0.83 -10.50 9.41
N HIS A 89 -0.08 -10.08 10.30
CA HIS A 89 -1.16 -10.96 10.77
C HIS A 89 -2.14 -11.35 9.66
N LEU A 90 -2.48 -10.41 8.77
CA LEU A 90 -3.32 -10.71 7.60
C LEU A 90 -2.66 -11.75 6.69
N ILE A 91 -1.39 -11.57 6.33
CA ILE A 91 -0.63 -12.53 5.50
C ILE A 91 -0.59 -13.91 6.14
N VAL A 92 -0.34 -13.99 7.46
CA VAL A 92 -0.35 -15.27 8.18
C VAL A 92 -1.73 -15.93 8.17
N SER A 93 -2.81 -15.16 8.27
CA SER A 93 -4.17 -15.70 8.17
C SER A 93 -4.50 -16.20 6.76
N LEU A 94 -4.06 -15.49 5.72
CA LEU A 94 -4.24 -15.89 4.32
C LEU A 94 -3.46 -17.16 3.99
N ALA A 95 -2.23 -17.30 4.50
CA ALA A 95 -1.40 -18.48 4.30
C ALA A 95 -2.01 -19.78 4.85
N GLN A 96 -3.00 -19.67 5.73
CA GLN A 96 -3.73 -20.79 6.33
C GLN A 96 -5.11 -21.01 5.71
N ALA A 97 -5.54 -20.11 4.82
CA ALA A 97 -6.82 -20.25 4.13
C ALA A 97 -6.74 -21.38 3.11
N ARG A 98 -7.80 -22.19 3.06
CA ARG A 98 -7.91 -23.29 2.11
C ARG A 98 -7.98 -22.73 0.68
N ASP A 99 -7.29 -23.40 -0.25
CA ASP A 99 -7.26 -23.10 -1.68
C ASP A 99 -6.69 -21.71 -2.03
N ILE A 100 -5.97 -21.06 -1.10
CA ILE A 100 -5.39 -19.72 -1.29
C ILE A 100 -4.36 -19.69 -2.43
N GLU A 101 -3.67 -20.81 -2.66
CA GLU A 101 -2.67 -20.99 -3.72
C GLU A 101 -3.25 -20.80 -5.13
N SER A 102 -4.55 -21.06 -5.29
CA SER A 102 -5.26 -20.86 -6.56
C SER A 102 -5.55 -19.39 -6.85
N THR A 103 -5.54 -18.52 -5.83
CA THR A 103 -5.95 -17.11 -5.94
C THR A 103 -4.84 -16.19 -6.47
N LEU A 104 -5.24 -14.98 -6.88
CA LEU A 104 -4.35 -13.83 -7.04
C LEU A 104 -4.60 -12.81 -5.92
N ILE A 105 -3.57 -12.46 -5.18
CA ILE A 105 -3.64 -11.45 -4.13
C ILE A 105 -3.04 -10.15 -4.66
N VAL A 106 -3.88 -9.12 -4.80
CA VAL A 106 -3.47 -7.78 -5.23
C VAL A 106 -3.33 -6.87 -4.02
N PHE A 107 -2.11 -6.50 -3.70
CA PHE A 107 -1.80 -5.54 -2.65
C PHE A 107 -1.78 -4.12 -3.23
N SER A 108 -2.67 -3.27 -2.73
CA SER A 108 -2.84 -1.89 -3.19
C SER A 108 -2.36 -0.92 -2.12
N HIS A 109 -1.27 -0.21 -2.40
CA HIS A 109 -0.56 0.64 -1.44
C HIS A 109 -0.90 2.12 -1.67
N ASP A 110 -1.17 2.89 -0.61
CA ASP A 110 -1.18 4.37 -0.68
C ASP A 110 0.04 5.02 -0.01
N TYR A 111 0.99 4.20 0.44
CA TYR A 111 2.26 4.64 1.01
C TYR A 111 3.36 3.70 0.53
N TYR A 112 4.42 4.26 -0.04
CA TYR A 112 5.60 3.52 -0.47
C TYR A 112 6.54 3.32 0.72
N ASP A 113 6.72 2.06 1.11
CA ASP A 113 7.59 1.67 2.22
C ASP A 113 8.31 0.38 1.82
N GLU A 114 9.64 0.40 1.85
CA GLU A 114 10.45 -0.75 1.41
C GLU A 114 10.20 -2.00 2.28
N GLU A 115 9.99 -1.84 3.59
CA GLU A 115 9.75 -2.98 4.48
C GLU A 115 8.39 -3.64 4.20
N ILE A 116 7.36 -2.83 3.93
CA ILE A 116 6.04 -3.33 3.51
C ILE A 116 6.14 -4.03 2.15
N ASN A 117 6.86 -3.43 1.19
CA ASN A 117 7.03 -3.99 -0.15
C ASN A 117 7.77 -5.33 -0.09
N ASP A 118 8.85 -5.42 0.70
CA ASP A 118 9.62 -6.65 0.88
C ASP A 118 8.79 -7.74 1.57
N LEU A 119 7.96 -7.37 2.57
CA LEU A 119 7.05 -8.32 3.21
C LEU A 119 6.06 -8.90 2.20
N VAL A 120 5.44 -8.06 1.38
CA VAL A 120 4.48 -8.50 0.34
C VAL A 120 5.17 -9.39 -0.70
N GLN A 121 6.37 -9.02 -1.16
CA GLN A 121 7.14 -9.84 -2.11
C GLN A 121 7.60 -11.17 -1.53
N SER A 122 7.71 -11.28 -0.19
CA SER A 122 8.10 -12.53 0.47
C SER A 122 7.00 -13.59 0.55
N VAL A 123 5.76 -13.23 0.19
CA VAL A 123 4.62 -14.17 0.13
C VAL A 123 4.90 -15.22 -0.95
N ASP A 124 4.88 -16.49 -0.55
CA ASP A 124 5.23 -17.64 -1.38
C ASP A 124 4.16 -18.74 -1.40
N PHE A 125 2.94 -18.43 -0.97
CA PHE A 125 1.80 -19.36 -0.90
C PHE A 125 0.66 -19.03 -1.88
N ALA A 126 0.79 -17.95 -2.66
CA ALA A 126 -0.17 -17.54 -3.68
C ALA A 126 0.49 -16.65 -4.74
N LYS A 127 -0.21 -16.38 -5.85
CA LYS A 127 0.20 -15.38 -6.84
C LYS A 127 0.00 -13.99 -6.24
N VAL A 128 0.97 -13.09 -6.45
CA VAL A 128 0.97 -11.76 -5.83
C VAL A 128 1.22 -10.67 -6.85
N LEU A 129 0.44 -9.59 -6.78
CA LEU A 129 0.64 -8.37 -7.56
C LEU A 129 0.62 -7.15 -6.63
N GLN A 130 1.53 -6.21 -6.84
CA GLN A 130 1.53 -4.92 -6.13
C GLN A 130 1.13 -3.78 -7.07
N ILE A 131 0.21 -2.93 -6.60
CA ILE A 131 -0.18 -1.68 -7.26
C ILE A 131 -0.07 -0.53 -6.27
N PHE A 132 0.32 0.64 -6.76
CA PHE A 132 0.60 1.80 -5.90
C PHE A 132 -0.27 2.99 -6.31
N TYR A 133 -1.06 3.52 -5.40
CA TYR A 133 -1.87 4.71 -5.62
C TYR A 133 -0.95 5.91 -5.87
N PRO A 134 -1.00 6.54 -7.07
CA PRO A 134 0.01 7.51 -7.47
C PRO A 134 -0.16 8.90 -6.85
N HIS A 135 -1.34 9.19 -6.29
CA HIS A 135 -1.69 10.52 -5.78
C HIS A 135 -1.88 10.52 -4.26
N SER A 136 -0.94 9.90 -3.53
CA SER A 136 -0.96 9.90 -2.07
C SER A 136 -0.41 11.19 -1.48
N ILE A 137 -0.70 11.43 -0.21
CA ILE A 137 -0.13 12.53 0.58
C ILE A 137 1.39 12.42 0.71
N GLN A 138 1.96 11.20 0.63
CA GLN A 138 3.40 10.97 0.64
C GLN A 138 4.07 11.56 -0.61
N THR A 139 3.41 11.45 -1.78
CA THR A 139 3.96 11.95 -3.04
C THR A 139 3.59 13.41 -3.33
N HIS A 140 2.61 13.96 -2.63
CA HIS A 140 2.11 15.33 -2.82
C HIS A 140 2.02 16.09 -1.48
N PRO A 141 3.09 16.20 -0.67
CA PRO A 141 2.97 16.71 0.70
C PRO A 141 2.59 18.20 0.81
N HIS A 142 2.78 18.97 -0.26
CA HIS A 142 2.62 20.43 -0.27
C HIS A 142 1.69 20.93 -1.39
N GLU A 143 0.96 20.03 -2.02
CA GLU A 143 0.04 20.32 -3.12
C GLU A 143 -1.15 19.36 -3.07
N PHE A 144 -2.24 19.69 -3.76
CA PHE A 144 -3.36 18.76 -3.87
C PHE A 144 -2.90 17.47 -4.60
N PRO A 145 -3.24 16.25 -4.12
CA PRO A 145 -4.19 15.93 -3.04
C PRO A 145 -3.56 15.67 -1.66
N GLY A 146 -2.36 16.16 -1.36
CA GLY A 146 -1.93 16.35 0.03
C GLY A 146 -2.40 17.69 0.60
N GLU A 147 -1.64 18.25 1.54
CA GLU A 147 -1.96 19.52 2.21
C GLU A 147 -1.29 20.67 1.47
N SER A 148 -2.08 21.56 0.86
CA SER A 148 -1.50 22.75 0.23
C SER A 148 -1.35 23.87 1.27
N PRO A 149 -0.27 24.67 1.24
CA PRO A 149 -0.14 25.85 2.10
C PRO A 149 -1.28 26.87 1.96
N GLY A 150 -2.02 26.84 0.85
CA GLY A 150 -3.18 27.69 0.60
C GLY A 150 -4.53 27.10 0.98
N ASP A 151 -4.57 25.87 1.50
CA ASP A 151 -5.82 25.25 1.96
C ASP A 151 -6.40 26.01 3.15
N CYS A 152 -7.73 26.08 3.22
CA CYS A 152 -8.43 26.62 4.38
C CYS A 152 -8.23 25.69 5.58
N PRO A 153 -7.92 26.22 6.78
CA PRO A 153 -7.92 25.43 8.00
C PRO A 153 -9.27 24.75 8.20
N ARG A 154 -9.29 23.53 8.73
CA ARG A 154 -10.50 22.71 8.86
C ARG A 154 -11.70 23.47 9.45
N ASP A 155 -11.47 24.14 10.57
CA ASP A 155 -12.52 24.71 11.41
C ASP A 155 -12.61 26.25 11.29
N ILE A 156 -11.99 26.86 10.27
CA ILE A 156 -12.17 28.29 10.00
C ILE A 156 -13.63 28.54 9.57
N THR A 157 -14.23 29.66 9.97
CA THR A 157 -15.59 29.97 9.52
C THR A 157 -15.62 30.32 8.02
N ILE A 158 -16.77 30.17 7.39
CA ILE A 158 -16.94 30.44 5.94
C ILE A 158 -16.62 31.91 5.62
N GLU A 159 -17.02 32.83 6.49
CA GLU A 159 -16.77 34.27 6.35
C GLU A 159 -15.27 34.57 6.45
N GLN A 160 -14.59 33.96 7.44
CA GLN A 160 -13.16 34.10 7.64
C GLN A 160 -12.36 33.50 6.48
N ALA A 161 -12.78 32.35 5.95
CA ALA A 161 -12.20 31.73 4.77
C ALA A 161 -12.32 32.63 3.54
N ALA A 162 -13.48 33.26 3.34
CA ALA A 162 -13.72 34.19 2.24
C ALA A 162 -12.84 35.44 2.32
N ILE A 163 -12.64 35.99 3.52
CA ILE A 163 -11.72 37.12 3.77
C ILE A 163 -10.27 36.71 3.53
N ARG A 164 -9.88 35.52 4.02
CA ARG A 164 -8.52 34.96 3.86
C ARG A 164 -8.22 34.58 2.41
N LYS A 165 -9.24 34.34 1.59
CA LYS A 165 -9.14 33.89 0.19
C LYS A 165 -8.30 32.61 0.04
N CYS A 166 -8.46 31.67 0.97
CA CYS A 166 -7.86 30.34 0.84
C CYS A 166 -8.50 29.55 -0.33
N ILE A 167 -7.75 28.58 -0.89
CA ILE A 167 -8.02 27.97 -2.20
C ILE A 167 -9.42 27.36 -2.28
N ASN A 168 -9.83 26.65 -1.23
CA ASN A 168 -11.09 25.93 -1.14
C ASN A 168 -12.16 26.66 -0.30
N ALA A 169 -12.04 27.99 -0.11
CA ALA A 169 -12.94 28.79 0.74
C ALA A 169 -14.42 28.64 0.35
N ARG A 170 -14.71 28.46 -0.94
CA ARG A 170 -16.07 28.34 -1.50
C ARG A 170 -16.62 26.91 -1.49
N THR A 171 -15.85 25.94 -1.01
CA THR A 171 -16.21 24.52 -1.03
C THR A 171 -16.01 23.85 0.33
N PRO A 172 -16.67 24.33 1.41
CA PRO A 172 -16.75 23.58 2.65
C PRO A 172 -17.63 22.31 2.47
N ASP A 173 -17.54 21.39 3.42
CA ASP A 173 -18.47 20.28 3.52
C ASP A 173 -19.87 20.73 4.02
N LEU A 174 -20.81 19.78 4.12
CA LEU A 174 -22.18 20.02 4.57
C LEU A 174 -22.27 20.66 5.97
N TYR A 175 -21.23 20.46 6.80
CA TYR A 175 -21.16 20.95 8.17
C TYR A 175 -20.29 22.20 8.31
N GLY A 176 -19.85 22.79 7.19
CA GLY A 176 -19.04 24.00 7.19
C GLY A 176 -17.54 23.77 7.43
N HIS A 177 -17.07 22.53 7.45
CA HIS A 177 -15.63 22.25 7.62
C HIS A 177 -14.90 22.14 6.29
N TYR A 178 -13.62 22.47 6.31
CA TYR A 178 -12.75 22.33 5.15
C TYR A 178 -11.99 21.01 5.15
N ARG A 179 -11.52 20.66 3.95
CA ARG A 179 -10.80 19.42 3.65
C ARG A 179 -9.56 19.23 4.53
N GLU A 180 -9.38 18.02 5.05
CA GLU A 180 -8.08 17.53 5.53
C GLU A 180 -7.61 16.36 4.66
N ALA A 181 -6.38 16.43 4.18
CA ALA A 181 -5.87 15.50 3.16
C ALA A 181 -5.91 14.03 3.64
N LYS A 182 -5.47 13.78 4.87
CA LYS A 182 -5.43 12.44 5.50
C LYS A 182 -6.79 11.72 5.50
N PHE A 183 -7.90 12.46 5.64
CA PHE A 183 -9.24 11.87 5.64
C PHE A 183 -9.77 11.58 4.24
N THR A 184 -9.32 12.35 3.24
CA THR A 184 -9.75 12.15 1.84
C THR A 184 -9.02 11.01 1.14
N GLN A 185 -7.77 10.71 1.53
CA GLN A 185 -6.92 9.74 0.84
C GLN A 185 -7.57 8.35 0.74
N THR A 186 -8.16 7.84 1.84
CA THR A 186 -8.74 6.48 1.86
C THR A 186 -9.83 6.30 0.79
N LYS A 187 -10.69 7.30 0.60
CA LYS A 187 -11.75 7.26 -0.41
C LYS A 187 -11.17 7.37 -1.83
N HIS A 188 -10.19 8.24 -2.04
CA HIS A 188 -9.52 8.36 -3.34
C HIS A 188 -8.80 7.06 -3.73
N HIS A 189 -8.04 6.47 -2.80
CA HIS A 189 -7.36 5.20 -3.00
C HIS A 189 -8.36 4.09 -3.29
N TRP A 190 -9.48 4.05 -2.56
CA TRP A 190 -10.49 3.02 -2.77
C TRP A 190 -11.09 3.06 -4.17
N TRP A 191 -11.46 4.25 -4.65
CA TRP A 191 -12.01 4.42 -5.99
C TRP A 191 -10.97 4.18 -7.08
N TRP A 192 -9.74 4.67 -6.89
CA TRP A 192 -8.65 4.45 -7.83
C TRP A 192 -8.33 2.96 -7.98
N LYS A 193 -8.20 2.21 -6.88
CA LYS A 193 -7.80 0.80 -6.96
C LYS A 193 -8.87 -0.06 -7.60
N ALA A 194 -10.15 0.25 -7.36
CA ALA A 194 -11.25 -0.43 -8.04
C ALA A 194 -11.15 -0.22 -9.56
N ASN A 195 -11.01 1.02 -10.02
CA ASN A 195 -10.83 1.30 -11.46
C ASN A 195 -9.54 0.67 -12.02
N ARG A 196 -8.46 0.66 -11.25
CA ARG A 196 -7.19 0.04 -11.65
C ARG A 196 -7.40 -1.46 -11.91
N VAL A 197 -7.99 -2.18 -10.95
CA VAL A 197 -8.19 -3.63 -11.02
C VAL A 197 -9.22 -4.02 -12.08
N PHE A 198 -10.35 -3.32 -12.19
CA PHE A 198 -11.40 -3.71 -13.14
C PHE A 198 -11.15 -3.26 -14.59
N ASN A 199 -10.45 -2.14 -14.80
CA ASN A 199 -10.36 -1.54 -16.14
C ASN A 199 -8.95 -1.40 -16.72
N GLN A 200 -7.89 -1.42 -15.88
CA GLN A 200 -6.56 -0.99 -16.33
C GLN A 200 -5.44 -1.99 -16.09
N LEU A 201 -5.69 -3.08 -15.35
CA LEU A 201 -4.74 -4.18 -15.24
C LEU A 201 -4.87 -5.09 -16.46
N GLU A 202 -3.75 -5.49 -17.04
CA GLU A 202 -3.75 -6.35 -18.23
C GLU A 202 -4.26 -7.75 -17.90
N ILE A 203 -3.83 -8.28 -16.75
CA ILE A 203 -4.20 -9.60 -16.25
C ILE A 203 -5.70 -9.77 -15.97
N THR A 204 -6.44 -8.67 -15.80
CA THR A 204 -7.88 -8.70 -15.50
C THR A 204 -8.76 -8.31 -16.68
N ARG A 205 -8.17 -8.02 -17.85
CA ARG A 205 -8.89 -7.47 -19.01
C ARG A 205 -10.08 -8.31 -19.48
N ASN A 206 -9.96 -9.64 -19.38
CA ASN A 206 -11.00 -10.60 -19.76
C ASN A 206 -11.46 -11.44 -18.56
N HIS A 207 -11.28 -10.91 -17.34
CA HIS A 207 -11.62 -11.62 -16.13
C HIS A 207 -13.14 -11.78 -15.98
N THR A 208 -13.55 -13.00 -15.65
CA THR A 208 -14.96 -13.42 -15.49
C THR A 208 -15.25 -13.96 -14.09
N GLY A 209 -14.23 -14.11 -13.25
CA GLY A 209 -14.35 -14.55 -11.86
C GLY A 209 -14.72 -13.42 -10.90
N LEU A 210 -14.50 -13.70 -9.61
CA LEU A 210 -14.79 -12.78 -8.51
C LEU A 210 -13.54 -11.98 -8.12
N VAL A 211 -13.78 -10.72 -7.75
CA VAL A 211 -12.80 -9.75 -7.24
C VAL A 211 -13.29 -9.16 -5.92
#